data_AF-A0A0F9BVU3-F1
#
_entry.id   AF-A0A0F9BVU3-F1
#
_cell.length_a   1.000
_cell.length_b   1.000
_cell.length_c   1.000
_cell.angle_alpha   90.00
_cell.angle_beta   90.00
_cell.angle_gamma   90.00
#
_symmetry.space_group_name_H-M   'P 1'
#
loop_
_entity.id
_entity.type
_entity.pdbx_description
1 polymer ?
#
loop_
_entity_poly.entity_id
_entity_poly.type
_entity_poly.pdbx_seq_one_letter_code
_entity_poly.pdbx_strand_id
1 'polypeptide(L)'
;MPMQVEPNKLLPTFRDYRRRNDPVMVPDRGFTKQLKCLDPEFDVVWDWGSHNWQIWRFPKDDQKEECHILTVQTADKTYRELGADILLKLQEGRQLLDLSLNHLVNYFDEMDNQIERRKAQDFKNKVESITKETQQFARGVLQLQVPRKFKIARVISNDT
;
A
#
# COMPACT_ATOMS: atom_id res chain seq x y z
N MET A 1 -41.82 -7.31 0.69
CA MET A 1 -41.32 -7.06 -0.68
C MET A 1 -39.81 -7.23 -0.65
N PRO A 2 -39.18 -8.05 -1.52
CA PRO A 2 -37.74 -8.17 -1.55
C PRO A 2 -37.14 -6.89 -2.16
N MET A 3 -36.32 -6.16 -1.38
CA MET A 3 -35.53 -5.02 -1.89
C MET A 3 -34.52 -5.54 -2.89
N GLN A 4 -34.68 -5.11 -4.15
CA GLN A 4 -33.68 -5.28 -5.20
C GLN A 4 -32.43 -4.49 -4.79
N VAL A 5 -31.33 -5.21 -4.53
CA VAL A 5 -30.01 -4.61 -4.34
C VAL A 5 -29.50 -4.22 -5.72
N GLU A 6 -29.56 -2.93 -6.07
CA GLU A 6 -28.97 -2.47 -7.33
C GLU A 6 -27.44 -2.69 -7.32
N PRO A 7 -26.88 -3.41 -8.32
CA PRO A 7 -25.45 -3.55 -8.45
C PRO A 7 -24.91 -2.33 -9.19
N ASN A 8 -23.84 -1.72 -8.66
CA ASN A 8 -23.03 -0.65 -9.28
C ASN A 8 -23.42 0.82 -9.02
N LYS A 9 -23.89 1.19 -7.83
CA LYS A 9 -23.54 2.53 -7.33
C LYS A 9 -22.08 2.50 -6.87
N LEU A 10 -21.19 3.09 -7.67
CA LEU A 10 -19.81 3.34 -7.30
C LEU A 10 -19.82 4.09 -5.97
N LEU A 11 -19.14 3.53 -4.96
CA LEU A 11 -19.03 4.17 -3.65
C LEU A 11 -18.31 5.51 -3.80
N PRO A 12 -18.75 6.56 -3.09
CA PRO A 12 -18.00 7.80 -3.03
C PRO A 12 -16.56 7.51 -2.58
N THR A 13 -15.58 7.97 -3.35
CA THR A 13 -14.16 7.77 -3.06
C THR A 13 -13.49 9.08 -2.71
N PHE A 14 -12.34 9.05 -2.05
CA PHE A 14 -11.57 10.27 -1.77
C PHE A 14 -11.32 11.14 -3.02
N ARG A 15 -11.26 10.54 -4.22
CA ARG A 15 -11.11 11.29 -5.49
C ARG A 15 -12.29 12.21 -5.78
N ASP A 16 -13.49 11.82 -5.37
CA ASP A 16 -14.72 12.57 -5.57
C ASP A 16 -14.82 13.74 -4.57
N TYR A 17 -14.15 13.61 -3.42
CA TYR A 17 -14.07 14.62 -2.36
C TYR A 17 -12.79 15.46 -2.39
N ARG A 18 -12.10 15.53 -3.54
CA ARG A 18 -10.94 16.40 -3.75
C ARG A 18 -11.34 17.89 -3.81
N ARG A 19 -12.12 18.36 -2.83
CA ARG A 19 -12.55 19.74 -2.61
C ARG A 19 -11.49 20.58 -1.91
N ARG A 20 -10.43 19.97 -1.35
CA ARG A 20 -9.32 20.69 -0.71
C ARG A 20 -8.01 20.39 -1.44
N ASN A 21 -7.44 21.45 -1.99
CA ASN A 21 -6.20 21.52 -2.75
C ASN A 21 -4.99 21.02 -1.95
N ASP A 22 -4.77 19.71 -1.87
CA ASP A 22 -3.47 19.21 -1.43
C ASP A 22 -2.84 18.30 -2.48
N PRO A 23 -1.90 18.81 -3.31
CA PRO A 23 -1.18 18.00 -4.30
C PRO A 23 -0.33 16.89 -3.66
N VAL A 24 -0.20 16.91 -2.33
CA VAL A 24 0.62 16.02 -1.52
C VAL A 24 -0.15 14.77 -1.04
N MET A 25 -1.49 14.77 -1.16
CA MET A 25 -2.33 13.67 -0.73
C MET A 25 -2.63 12.69 -1.86
N VAL A 26 -2.22 11.43 -1.67
CA VAL A 26 -2.32 10.35 -2.66
C VAL A 26 -3.10 9.18 -2.06
N PRO A 27 -4.15 8.67 -2.74
CA PRO A 27 -4.87 7.49 -2.26
C PRO A 27 -3.97 6.25 -2.26
N ASP A 28 -3.87 5.55 -1.12
CA ASP A 28 -3.11 4.28 -1.03
C ASP A 28 -4.02 3.11 -1.39
N ARG A 29 -4.08 2.80 -2.70
CA ARG A 29 -4.92 1.73 -3.23
C ARG A 29 -4.66 0.36 -2.60
N GLY A 30 -3.43 0.09 -2.18
CA GLY A 30 -3.05 -1.20 -1.59
C GLY A 30 -3.70 -1.35 -0.22
N PHE A 31 -3.51 -0.36 0.63
CA PHE A 31 -4.10 -0.37 1.98
C PHE A 31 -5.60 -0.09 1.99
N THR A 32 -6.15 0.70 1.05
CA THR A 32 -7.61 0.85 0.87
C THR A 32 -8.27 -0.50 0.69
N LYS A 33 -7.70 -1.39 -0.13
CA LYS A 33 -8.27 -2.73 -0.35
C LYS A 33 -8.31 -3.55 0.93
N GLN A 34 -7.24 -3.49 1.73
CA GLN A 34 -7.16 -4.15 3.03
C GLN A 34 -8.20 -3.57 4.02
N LEU A 35 -8.31 -2.24 4.15
CA LEU A 35 -9.29 -1.58 5.03
C LEU A 35 -10.74 -1.91 4.66
N LYS A 36 -11.04 -2.02 3.36
CA LYS A 36 -12.39 -2.36 2.88
C LYS A 36 -12.82 -3.78 3.23
N CYS A 37 -11.90 -4.65 3.66
CA CYS A 37 -12.24 -5.94 4.26
C CYS A 37 -12.90 -5.79 5.65
N LEU A 38 -12.65 -4.69 6.35
CA LEU A 38 -13.26 -4.38 7.65
C LEU A 38 -14.57 -3.60 7.48
N ASP A 39 -14.55 -2.54 6.68
CA ASP A 39 -15.71 -1.71 6.38
C ASP A 39 -15.59 -1.15 4.95
N PRO A 40 -16.56 -1.42 4.04
CA PRO A 40 -16.52 -0.92 2.67
C PRO A 40 -16.52 0.61 2.56
N GLU A 41 -16.95 1.33 3.59
CA GLU A 41 -16.98 2.80 3.65
C GLU A 41 -15.62 3.40 4.01
N PHE A 42 -14.64 2.60 4.44
CA PHE A 42 -13.31 3.10 4.74
C PHE A 42 -12.47 3.36 3.48
N ASP A 43 -11.73 4.45 3.52
CA ASP A 43 -10.70 4.78 2.55
C ASP A 43 -9.47 5.37 3.26
N VAL A 44 -8.33 5.30 2.59
CA VAL A 44 -7.06 5.80 3.12
C VAL A 44 -6.37 6.72 2.14
N VAL A 45 -5.78 7.76 2.70
CA VAL A 45 -5.00 8.75 1.97
C VAL A 45 -3.63 8.82 2.61
N TRP A 46 -2.61 8.75 1.78
CA TRP A 46 -1.23 9.01 2.19
C TRP A 46 -0.86 10.46 1.90
N ASP A 47 -0.54 11.18 2.96
CA ASP A 47 0.10 12.48 2.90
C ASP A 47 1.62 12.29 2.79
N TRP A 48 2.16 12.56 1.59
CA TRP A 48 3.59 12.49 1.28
C TRP A 48 4.44 13.48 2.07
N GLY A 49 3.90 14.65 2.40
CA GLY A 49 4.66 15.73 3.02
C GLY A 49 4.89 15.43 4.49
N SER A 50 3.83 14.97 5.16
CA SER A 50 3.85 14.68 6.59
C SER A 50 4.17 13.22 6.92
N HIS A 51 4.32 12.35 5.91
CA HIS A 51 4.52 10.90 6.07
C HIS A 51 3.43 10.28 6.97
N ASN A 52 2.16 10.58 6.66
CA ASN A 52 1.01 10.17 7.45
C ASN A 52 -0.05 9.48 6.59
N TRP A 53 -0.65 8.43 7.11
CA TRP A 53 -1.90 7.87 6.61
C TRP A 53 -3.07 8.50 7.34
N GLN A 54 -4.04 8.98 6.57
CA GLN A 54 -5.32 9.47 7.07
C GLN A 54 -6.41 8.49 6.64
N ILE A 55 -7.16 8.00 7.62
CA ILE A 55 -8.26 7.07 7.40
C ILE A 55 -9.56 7.85 7.52
N TRP A 56 -10.38 7.70 6.51
CA TRP A 56 -11.65 8.38 6.37
C TRP A 56 -12.76 7.35 6.22
N ARG A 57 -13.95 7.67 6.72
CA ARG A 57 -15.18 6.95 6.38
C ARG A 57 -15.99 7.83 5.44
N PHE A 58 -16.40 7.24 4.33
CA PHE A 58 -17.27 7.82 3.32
C PHE A 58 -18.59 7.03 3.33
N PRO A 59 -19.59 7.53 4.06
CA PRO A 59 -20.88 6.86 4.17
C PRO A 59 -21.56 6.70 2.80
N LYS A 60 -22.31 5.60 2.63
CA LYS A 60 -23.17 5.41 1.44
C LYS A 60 -24.44 6.24 1.47
N ASP A 61 -24.85 6.63 2.67
CA ASP A 61 -26.05 7.42 2.90
C ASP A 61 -25.72 8.89 2.66
N ASP A 62 -26.33 9.50 1.65
CA ASP A 62 -26.13 10.91 1.29
C ASP A 62 -26.47 11.88 2.45
N GLN A 63 -27.17 11.40 3.48
CA GLN A 63 -27.47 12.16 4.70
C GLN A 63 -26.34 12.17 5.74
N LYS A 64 -25.33 11.29 5.60
CA LYS A 64 -24.22 11.19 6.54
C LYS A 64 -22.98 11.84 5.95
N GLU A 65 -22.39 12.76 6.71
CA GLU A 65 -21.17 13.45 6.31
C GLU A 65 -19.94 12.53 6.39
N GLU A 66 -18.98 12.75 5.49
CA GLU A 66 -17.67 12.14 5.59
C GLU A 66 -16.99 12.47 6.91
N CYS A 67 -16.35 11.48 7.53
CA CYS A 67 -15.67 11.69 8.80
C CYS A 67 -14.25 11.15 8.78
N HIS A 68 -13.33 12.00 9.25
CA HIS A 68 -11.96 11.58 9.53
C HIS A 68 -11.98 10.69 10.78
N ILE A 69 -11.49 9.47 10.64
CA ILE A 69 -11.47 8.49 11.72
C ILE A 69 -10.20 8.64 12.53
N LEU A 70 -9.03 8.56 11.87
CA LEU A 70 -7.74 8.61 12.54
C LEU A 70 -6.60 8.94 11.58
N THR A 71 -5.51 9.44 12.16
CA THR A 71 -4.23 9.65 11.48
C THR A 71 -3.16 8.73 12.08
N VAL A 72 -2.33 8.12 11.24
CA VAL A 72 -1.19 7.29 11.64
C VAL A 72 0.07 7.77 10.97
N GLN A 73 1.11 7.96 11.77
CA GLN A 73 2.45 8.25 11.27
C GLN A 73 3.05 7.01 10.60
N THR A 74 3.48 7.15 9.35
CA THR A 74 4.04 6.05 8.54
C THR A 74 5.56 5.99 8.57
N ALA A 75 6.22 7.05 9.06
CA ALA A 75 7.68 7.06 9.22
C ALA A 75 8.14 5.92 10.13
N ASP A 76 9.23 5.25 9.73
CA ASP A 76 9.91 4.17 10.46
C ASP A 76 9.06 2.93 10.81
N LYS A 77 7.88 2.77 10.19
CA LYS A 77 7.02 1.60 10.40
C LYS A 77 6.93 0.73 9.16
N THR A 78 6.96 -0.58 9.39
CA THR A 78 6.68 -1.57 8.35
C THR A 78 5.19 -1.61 8.04
N TYR A 79 4.85 -2.14 6.85
CA TYR A 79 3.45 -2.29 6.44
C TYR A 79 2.62 -3.12 7.43
N ARG A 80 3.23 -4.17 8.00
CA ARG A 80 2.58 -5.04 8.99
C ARG A 80 2.32 -4.31 10.31
N GLU A 81 3.30 -3.54 10.79
CA GLU A 81 3.13 -2.71 12.00
C GLU A 81 2.03 -1.67 11.79
N LEU A 82 1.98 -1.02 10.62
CA LEU A 82 0.93 -0.06 10.30
C LEU A 82 -0.46 -0.70 10.26
N GLY A 83 -0.58 -1.88 9.66
CA GLY A 83 -1.84 -2.63 9.64
C GLY A 83 -2.32 -2.97 11.05
N ALA A 84 -1.43 -3.47 11.91
CA ALA A 84 -1.76 -3.80 13.30
C ALA A 84 -2.14 -2.55 14.12
N ASP A 85 -1.35 -1.47 14.03
CA ASP A 85 -1.63 -0.20 14.72
C ASP A 85 -3.00 0.36 14.37
N ILE A 86 -3.36 0.29 13.09
CA ILE A 86 -4.63 0.79 12.59
C ILE A 86 -5.78 -0.05 13.12
N LEU A 87 -5.66 -1.37 13.10
CA LEU A 87 -6.66 -2.26 13.65
C LEU A 87 -6.90 -1.98 15.15
N LEU A 88 -5.82 -1.80 15.92
CA LEU A 88 -5.89 -1.46 17.34
C LEU A 88 -6.58 -0.12 17.59
N LYS A 89 -6.18 0.95 16.87
CA LYS A 89 -6.81 2.27 17.02
C LYS A 89 -8.29 2.27 16.61
N LEU A 90 -8.65 1.53 15.57
CA LEU A 90 -10.05 1.37 15.17
C LEU A 90 -10.87 0.62 16.22
N GLN A 91 -10.25 -0.35 16.90
CA GLN A 91 -10.86 -1.06 18.02
C GLN A 91 -11.06 -0.13 19.23
N GLU A 92 -10.06 0.66 19.60
CA GLU A 92 -10.15 1.66 20.67
C GLU A 92 -11.25 2.69 20.40
N GLY A 93 -11.33 3.19 19.17
CA GLY A 93 -12.34 4.16 18.73
C GLY A 93 -13.75 3.58 18.60
N ARG A 94 -13.98 2.31 18.96
CA ARG A 94 -15.25 1.58 18.82
C ARG A 94 -15.82 1.66 17.40
N GLN A 95 -14.95 1.76 16.39
CA GLN A 95 -15.34 1.80 14.98
C GLN A 95 -15.61 0.39 14.41
N LEU A 96 -15.24 -0.64 15.17
CA LEU A 96 -15.24 -2.05 14.77
C LEU A 96 -16.18 -2.94 15.60
N LEU A 97 -17.22 -2.35 16.20
CA LEU A 97 -18.09 -3.03 17.18
C LEU A 97 -18.75 -4.32 16.65
N ASP A 98 -19.01 -4.41 15.34
CA ASP A 98 -19.67 -5.54 14.69
C ASP A 98 -18.73 -6.38 13.79
N LEU A 99 -17.42 -6.38 14.05
CA LEU A 99 -16.49 -7.20 13.26
C LEU A 99 -16.71 -8.70 13.48
N SER A 100 -17.12 -9.38 12.43
CA SER A 100 -17.02 -10.85 12.36
C SER A 100 -15.57 -11.32 12.29
N LEU A 101 -15.32 -12.55 12.75
CA LEU A 101 -14.03 -13.22 12.60
C LEU A 101 -13.57 -13.25 11.12
N ASN A 102 -14.49 -13.45 10.19
CA ASN A 102 -14.19 -13.49 8.76
C ASN A 102 -13.62 -12.16 8.24
N HIS A 103 -14.08 -11.01 8.76
CA HIS A 103 -13.53 -9.72 8.38
C HIS A 103 -12.08 -9.57 8.82
N LEU A 104 -11.74 -10.05 10.03
CA LEU A 104 -10.36 -10.05 10.53
C LEU A 104 -9.45 -10.97 9.73
N VAL A 105 -9.91 -12.19 9.43
CA VAL A 105 -9.15 -13.13 8.60
C VAL A 105 -8.88 -12.53 7.22
N ASN A 106 -9.91 -12.01 6.54
CA ASN A 106 -9.76 -11.38 5.23
C ASN A 106 -8.80 -10.17 5.27
N TYR A 107 -8.83 -9.39 6.36
CA TYR A 107 -7.93 -8.27 6.56
C TYR A 107 -6.45 -8.71 6.65
N PHE A 108 -6.18 -9.76 7.43
CA PHE A 108 -4.82 -10.29 7.56
C PHE A 108 -4.35 -11.00 6.28
N ASP A 109 -5.23 -11.73 5.60
CA ASP A 109 -4.91 -12.36 4.32
C ASP A 109 -4.58 -11.31 3.24
N GLU A 110 -5.35 -10.22 3.14
CA GLU A 110 -5.00 -9.15 2.19
C GLU A 110 -3.70 -8.44 2.60
N MET A 111 -3.41 -8.31 3.89
CA MET A 111 -2.12 -7.77 4.36
C MET A 111 -0.94 -8.60 3.85
N ASP A 112 -1.01 -9.92 4.01
CA ASP A 112 0.06 -10.82 3.55
C ASP A 112 0.16 -10.82 2.02
N ASN A 113 -0.96 -10.82 1.31
CA ASN A 113 -0.99 -10.66 -0.15
C ASN A 113 -0.31 -9.36 -0.62
N GLN A 114 -0.51 -8.25 0.09
CA GLN A 114 0.13 -6.97 -0.24
C GLN A 114 1.65 -7.02 0.01
N ILE A 115 2.08 -7.65 1.10
CA ILE A 115 3.50 -7.86 1.39
C ILE A 115 4.16 -8.72 0.31
N GLU A 116 3.52 -9.80 -0.13
CA GLU A 116 4.03 -10.65 -1.21
C GLU A 116 4.11 -9.92 -2.54
N ARG A 117 3.07 -9.15 -2.91
CA ARG A 117 3.08 -8.32 -4.13
C ARG A 117 4.23 -7.32 -4.12
N ARG A 118 4.48 -6.66 -2.99
CA ARG A 118 5.61 -5.71 -2.84
C ARG A 118 6.95 -6.42 -3.01
N LYS A 119 7.15 -7.56 -2.34
CA LYS A 119 8.37 -8.38 -2.48
C LYS A 119 8.60 -8.83 -3.93
N ALA A 120 7.55 -9.29 -4.62
CA ALA A 120 7.62 -9.72 -6.00
C ALA A 120 7.96 -8.55 -6.94
N GLN A 121 7.37 -7.38 -6.72
CA GLN A 121 7.68 -6.18 -7.50
C GLN A 121 9.12 -5.70 -7.26
N ASP A 122 9.60 -5.71 -6.02
CA ASP A 122 10.98 -5.35 -5.69
C ASP A 122 11.98 -6.30 -6.35
N PHE A 123 11.67 -7.60 -6.35
CA PHE A 123 12.48 -8.59 -7.05
C PHE A 123 12.51 -8.32 -8.57
N LYS A 124 11.35 -8.06 -9.18
CA LYS A 124 11.24 -7.73 -10.61
C LYS A 124 12.04 -6.47 -10.95
N ASN A 125 11.89 -5.41 -10.17
CA ASN A 125 12.63 -4.15 -10.33
C ASN A 125 14.15 -4.38 -10.23
N LYS A 126 14.59 -5.24 -9.30
CA LYS A 126 16.00 -5.59 -9.15
C LYS A 126 16.53 -6.34 -10.38
N VAL A 127 15.80 -7.34 -10.88
CA VAL A 127 16.18 -8.07 -12.10
C VAL A 127 16.22 -7.15 -13.32
N GLU A 128 15.24 -6.26 -13.48
CA GLU A 128 15.23 -5.28 -14.57
C GLU A 128 16.41 -4.31 -14.48
N SER A 129 16.76 -3.86 -13.26
CA SER A 129 17.92 -2.98 -13.05
C SER A 129 19.23 -3.66 -13.47
N ILE A 130 19.45 -4.90 -13.06
CA ILE A 130 20.62 -5.71 -13.43
C ILE A 130 20.66 -5.92 -14.94
N THR A 131 19.51 -6.21 -15.56
CA THR A 131 19.41 -6.43 -17.01
C THR A 131 19.76 -5.16 -17.78
N LYS A 132 19.27 -3.99 -17.36
CA LYS A 132 19.62 -2.69 -17.95
C LYS A 132 21.11 -2.38 -17.79
N GLU A 133 21.67 -2.58 -16.60
CA GLU A 133 23.10 -2.41 -16.35
C GLU A 133 23.95 -3.32 -17.26
N THR A 134 23.55 -4.59 -17.39
CA THR A 134 24.25 -5.58 -18.24
C THR A 134 24.15 -5.21 -19.72
N GLN A 135 22.99 -4.75 -20.19
CA GLN A 135 22.83 -4.28 -21.57
C GLN A 135 23.65 -3.02 -21.86
N GLN A 136 23.71 -2.07 -20.91
CA GLN A 136 24.55 -0.87 -21.04
C GLN A 136 26.04 -1.21 -21.06
N PHE A 137 26.46 -2.21 -20.28
CA PHE A 137 27.81 -2.76 -20.32
C PHE A 137 28.11 -3.44 -21.67
N ALA A 138 27.24 -4.33 -22.14
CA ALA A 138 27.41 -5.06 -23.40
C ALA A 138 27.39 -4.14 -24.64
N ARG A 139 26.64 -3.02 -24.60
CA ARG A 139 26.62 -2.00 -25.65
C ARG A 139 27.80 -1.02 -25.59
N GLY A 140 28.76 -1.24 -24.68
CA GLY A 140 29.99 -0.45 -24.60
C GLY A 140 29.80 0.97 -24.04
N VAL A 141 28.65 1.29 -23.46
CA VAL A 141 28.37 2.63 -22.89
C VAL A 141 29.06 2.81 -21.54
N LEU A 142 29.25 1.73 -20.78
CA LEU A 142 30.03 1.71 -19.52
C LEU A 142 31.49 1.28 -19.79
N GLN A 143 32.26 2.06 -20.56
CA GLN A 143 33.68 1.76 -20.78
C GLN A 143 34.59 2.05 -19.57
N LEU A 144 34.10 2.70 -18.50
CA LEU A 144 34.94 3.08 -17.36
C LEU A 144 34.16 3.00 -16.02
N GLN A 145 33.81 1.79 -15.59
CA GLN A 145 33.83 1.33 -14.19
C GLN A 145 32.92 0.11 -14.04
N VAL A 146 33.53 -1.03 -13.72
CA VAL A 146 32.81 -2.22 -13.27
C VAL A 146 31.97 -1.82 -12.04
N PRO A 147 30.63 -1.99 -12.05
CA PRO A 147 29.81 -1.72 -10.89
C PRO A 147 30.30 -2.57 -9.71
N ARG A 148 30.51 -1.97 -8.54
CA ARG A 148 31.11 -2.63 -7.35
C ARG A 148 30.42 -3.95 -6.94
N LYS A 149 29.15 -4.13 -7.32
CA LYS A 149 28.34 -5.33 -7.05
C LYS A 149 28.75 -6.56 -7.87
N PHE A 150 29.47 -6.38 -8.99
CA PHE A 150 29.99 -7.46 -9.83
C PHE A 150 31.40 -7.93 -9.44
N LYS A 151 31.99 -7.43 -8.33
CA LYS A 151 33.26 -7.95 -7.78
C LYS A 151 33.07 -9.29 -7.06
N ILE A 152 32.36 -10.24 -7.66
CA ILE A 152 32.32 -11.62 -7.18
C ILE A 152 33.13 -12.47 -8.16
N ALA A 153 34.20 -13.07 -7.62
CA ALA A 153 35.09 -14.08 -8.20
C ALA A 153 36.10 -13.62 -9.27
N ARG A 154 37.14 -12.89 -8.82
CA ARG A 154 38.50 -13.00 -9.39
C ARG A 154 39.45 -13.52 -8.32
N VAL A 155 39.31 -14.80 -7.98
CA VAL A 155 40.29 -15.66 -7.31
C VAL A 155 39.84 -17.06 -7.78
N ILE A 156 40.57 -17.80 -8.62
CA ILE A 156 41.84 -18.47 -8.35
C ILE A 156 42.68 -18.48 -9.63
N SER A 157 43.85 -17.85 -9.57
CA SER A 157 45.03 -18.27 -10.32
C SER A 157 45.48 -19.63 -9.79
N ASN A 158 45.79 -20.57 -10.68
CA ASN A 158 46.91 -21.47 -10.44
C ASN A 158 47.55 -21.79 -11.78
N ASP A 159 48.79 -21.30 -11.88
CA ASP A 159 49.81 -21.78 -12.80
C ASP A 159 49.97 -23.30 -12.64
N THR A 160 49.90 -24.01 -13.77
CA THR A 160 50.85 -25.05 -14.22
C THR A 160 50.49 -25.44 -15.65
#